data_AF-A0A4Q1D9V3-F1
#
_entry.id   AF-A0A4Q1D9V3-F1
#
_cell.length_a   1.000
_cell.length_b   1.000
_cell.length_c   1.000
_cell.angle_alpha   90.00
_cell.angle_beta   90.00
_cell.angle_gamma   90.00
#
_symmetry.space_group_name_H-M   'P 1'
#
loop_
_entity.id
_entity.type
_entity.pdbx_description
1 polymer ?
#
loop_
_entity_poly.entity_id
_entity_poly.type
_entity_poly.pdbx_seq_one_letter_code
_entity_poly.pdbx_strand_id
1 'polypeptide(L)'
;MYPNLYYAFKDLFGIELSGLKIVNSFGFFVAIAFLVSAWVLVKELKRKEKEGLLGYEEVVITVGEPASISELLVNFFLGFIFGYKILGVFFTAGALNDPQSFIFSGSGSWPAGIVLGLILAGIKWRERNKEKLPKPEKKTVRLWPSDRVGDITIIAAVAGFAGAKIFDNLENWDRFIDDPINNLFSASGLTFYGGLIVATIAIVWYLRKHKVAIIHAADAFGPVLMLSYALGRIGCQVSGDGDWGIVNTKPNPFSFLPDWAWSYNYPHNVNKVGEMIPGCTWNDYCTQLPAGVYPTPLYEIIACLLLFALLWSLRKRIKVGGRIFAIYLFLNGFERFWIEKIRVNTPQHLFGFQPTQAEIISTLLMLAGIALYLAAPKLNKKFANW
;
A
#
# COMPACT_ATOMS: atom_id res chain seq x y z
N MET A 1 3.89 14.15 -15.95
CA MET A 1 3.32 13.36 -14.83
C MET A 1 1.81 13.26 -15.03
N TYR A 2 1.18 12.23 -14.49
CA TYR A 2 -0.26 12.03 -14.63
C TYR A 2 -0.94 12.07 -13.26
N PRO A 3 -1.63 13.17 -12.93
CA PRO A 3 -2.35 13.30 -11.66
C PRO A 3 -3.39 12.20 -11.44
N ASN A 4 -4.14 11.88 -12.49
CA ASN A 4 -5.16 10.86 -12.52
C ASN A 4 -5.19 10.17 -13.90
N LEU A 5 -5.98 9.10 -13.99
CA LEU A 5 -6.08 8.31 -15.21
C LEU A 5 -6.69 9.11 -16.38
N TYR A 6 -7.46 10.17 -16.14
CA TYR A 6 -7.99 11.02 -17.22
C TYR A 6 -6.84 11.66 -18.01
N TYR A 7 -5.88 12.27 -17.33
CA TYR A 7 -4.74 12.90 -18.00
C TYR A 7 -3.83 11.88 -18.69
N ALA A 8 -3.65 10.69 -18.10
CA ALA A 8 -2.92 9.60 -18.75
C ALA A 8 -3.58 9.15 -20.05
N PHE A 9 -4.90 8.95 -20.07
CA PHE A 9 -5.62 8.51 -21.27
C PHE A 9 -5.72 9.60 -22.33
N LYS A 10 -5.88 10.86 -21.90
CA LYS A 10 -5.88 12.01 -22.80
C LYS A 10 -4.55 12.14 -23.55
N ASP A 11 -3.43 12.02 -22.84
CA ASP A 11 -2.09 12.17 -23.41
C ASP A 11 -1.67 10.96 -24.27
N LEU A 12 -1.86 9.74 -23.75
CA LEU A 12 -1.35 8.52 -24.40
C LEU A 12 -2.25 8.04 -25.56
N PHE A 13 -3.55 8.29 -25.50
CA PHE A 13 -4.52 7.74 -26.45
C PHE A 13 -5.39 8.80 -27.13
N GLY A 14 -5.32 10.08 -26.70
CA GLY A 14 -6.20 11.13 -27.21
C GLY A 14 -7.67 10.97 -26.77
N ILE A 15 -7.95 10.17 -25.73
CA ILE A 15 -9.33 9.86 -25.30
C ILE A 15 -9.68 10.67 -24.05
N GLU A 16 -10.73 11.48 -24.14
CA GLU A 16 -11.21 12.31 -23.03
C GLU A 16 -12.34 11.63 -22.24
N LEU A 17 -11.99 10.77 -21.28
CA LEU A 17 -12.94 10.10 -20.39
C LEU A 17 -13.04 10.80 -19.03
N SER A 18 -13.95 11.78 -18.89
CA SER A 18 -14.10 12.58 -17.66
C SER A 18 -14.23 11.77 -16.37
N GLY A 19 -14.82 10.57 -16.43
CA GLY A 19 -14.94 9.65 -15.30
C GLY A 19 -13.61 9.17 -14.71
N LEU A 20 -12.54 9.16 -15.50
CA LEU A 20 -11.21 8.76 -15.05
C LEU A 20 -10.55 9.79 -14.12
N LYS A 21 -11.13 10.98 -13.94
CA LYS A 21 -10.66 11.98 -12.96
C LYS A 21 -10.79 11.49 -11.52
N ILE A 22 -11.69 10.54 -11.24
CA ILE A 22 -11.90 9.95 -9.92
C ILE A 22 -10.71 9.09 -9.49
N VAL A 23 -10.03 8.46 -10.45
CA VAL A 23 -8.97 7.51 -10.19
C VAL A 23 -7.62 8.23 -10.25
N ASN A 24 -7.15 8.68 -9.09
CA ASN A 24 -5.81 9.24 -8.95
C ASN A 24 -4.74 8.19 -9.29
N SER A 25 -3.70 8.58 -10.03
CA SER A 25 -2.69 7.63 -10.50
C SER A 25 -1.93 7.00 -9.34
N PHE A 26 -1.61 7.78 -8.31
CA PHE A 26 -0.97 7.28 -7.09
C PHE A 26 -1.82 6.18 -6.44
N GLY A 27 -3.10 6.46 -6.16
CA GLY A 27 -4.02 5.49 -5.55
C GLY A 27 -4.22 4.24 -6.41
N PHE A 28 -4.23 4.39 -7.73
CA PHE A 28 -4.31 3.27 -8.67
C PHE A 28 -3.11 2.32 -8.54
N PHE A 29 -1.89 2.84 -8.53
CA PHE A 29 -0.69 2.01 -8.36
C PHE A 29 -0.57 1.41 -6.96
N VAL A 30 -1.03 2.11 -5.91
CA VAL A 30 -1.15 1.53 -4.56
C VAL A 30 -2.12 0.34 -4.57
N ALA A 31 -3.28 0.46 -5.21
CA ALA A 31 -4.23 -0.65 -5.32
C ALA A 31 -3.63 -1.86 -6.08
N ILE A 32 -2.91 -1.61 -7.17
CA ILE A 32 -2.16 -2.66 -7.88
C ILE A 32 -1.11 -3.29 -6.96
N ALA A 33 -0.39 -2.49 -6.18
CA ALA A 33 0.61 -2.97 -5.24
C ALA A 33 0.00 -3.95 -4.23
N PHE A 34 -1.18 -3.66 -3.68
CA PHE A 34 -1.91 -4.58 -2.80
C PHE A 34 -2.26 -5.91 -3.49
N LEU A 35 -2.85 -5.86 -4.69
CA LEU A 35 -3.27 -7.05 -5.43
C LEU A 35 -2.08 -7.95 -5.79
N VAL A 36 -1.02 -7.36 -6.33
CA VAL A 36 0.20 -8.10 -6.70
C VAL A 36 0.89 -8.65 -5.46
N SER A 37 1.01 -7.86 -4.39
CA SER A 37 1.65 -8.30 -3.14
C SER A 37 0.89 -9.46 -2.49
N ALA A 38 -0.45 -9.38 -2.44
CA ALA A 38 -1.29 -10.47 -1.95
C ALA A 38 -1.09 -11.75 -2.77
N TRP A 39 -1.08 -11.65 -4.09
CA TRP A 39 -0.85 -12.79 -4.97
C TRP A 39 0.54 -13.43 -4.80
N VAL A 40 1.60 -12.61 -4.71
CA VAL A 40 2.97 -13.10 -4.46
C VAL A 40 3.07 -13.73 -3.07
N LEU A 41 2.44 -13.15 -2.06
CA LEU A 41 2.38 -13.69 -0.70
C LEU A 41 1.67 -15.05 -0.66
N VAL A 42 0.51 -15.20 -1.32
CA VAL A 42 -0.18 -16.49 -1.46
C VAL A 42 0.75 -17.54 -2.05
N LYS A 43 1.49 -17.19 -3.12
CA LYS A 43 2.45 -18.13 -3.75
C LYS A 43 3.56 -18.56 -2.80
N GLU A 44 4.09 -17.63 -2.01
CA GLU A 44 5.20 -17.92 -1.11
C GLU A 44 4.76 -18.67 0.16
N LEU A 45 3.58 -18.35 0.70
CA LEU A 45 2.97 -19.12 1.79
C LEU A 45 2.66 -20.55 1.34
N LYS A 46 2.05 -20.75 0.15
CA LYS A 46 1.82 -22.09 -0.42
C LYS A 46 3.09 -22.90 -0.59
N ARG A 47 4.22 -22.24 -0.91
CA ARG A 47 5.52 -22.92 -0.98
C ARG A 47 5.96 -23.41 0.40
N LYS A 48 5.86 -22.57 1.43
CA LYS A 48 6.25 -22.90 2.81
C LYS A 48 5.32 -23.93 3.45
N GLU A 49 4.03 -23.91 3.12
CA GLU A 49 3.06 -24.95 3.47
C GLU A 49 3.47 -26.31 2.90
N LYS A 50 3.86 -26.36 1.62
CA LYS A 50 4.38 -27.58 0.98
C LYS A 50 5.70 -28.08 1.57
N GLU A 51 6.51 -27.19 2.13
CA GLU A 51 7.74 -27.55 2.86
C GLU A 51 7.48 -28.01 4.30
N GLY A 52 6.23 -28.00 4.76
CA GLY A 52 5.87 -28.37 6.13
C GLY A 52 6.25 -27.33 7.19
N LEU A 53 6.62 -26.12 6.77
CA LEU A 53 7.03 -25.02 7.67
C LEU A 53 5.84 -24.24 8.25
N LEU A 54 4.65 -24.42 7.67
CA LEU A 54 3.41 -23.76 8.06
C LEU A 54 2.29 -24.81 8.15
N GLY A 55 1.61 -24.85 9.30
CA GLY A 55 0.50 -25.77 9.54
C GLY A 55 -0.86 -25.21 9.13
N TYR A 56 -1.87 -26.07 9.14
CA TYR A 56 -3.27 -25.69 8.93
C TYR A 56 -4.06 -25.71 10.24
N GLU A 57 -5.18 -25.00 10.25
CA GLU A 57 -6.18 -25.04 11.31
C GLU A 57 -7.42 -25.77 10.80
N GLU A 58 -7.95 -26.74 11.57
CA GLU A 58 -9.23 -27.36 11.25
C GLU A 58 -10.37 -26.52 11.81
N VAL A 59 -11.18 -25.95 10.93
CA VAL A 59 -12.32 -25.12 11.29
C VAL A 59 -13.58 -25.78 10.78
N VAL A 60 -14.58 -25.90 11.66
CA VAL A 60 -15.90 -26.39 11.28
C VAL A 60 -16.68 -25.23 10.69
N ILE A 61 -16.91 -25.27 9.37
CA ILE A 61 -17.77 -24.30 8.69
C ILE A 61 -19.12 -24.97 8.38
N THR A 62 -20.21 -24.21 8.54
CA THR A 62 -21.52 -24.67 8.07
C THR A 62 -21.65 -24.31 6.59
N VAL A 63 -21.82 -25.32 5.74
CA VAL A 63 -21.97 -25.15 4.30
C VAL A 63 -23.45 -25.30 3.92
N GLY A 64 -23.94 -24.43 3.05
CA GLY A 64 -25.28 -24.52 2.49
C GLY A 64 -26.38 -23.80 3.29
N GLU A 65 -26.02 -22.92 4.23
CA GLU A 65 -26.98 -21.99 4.84
C GLU A 65 -27.42 -20.90 3.85
N PRO A 66 -28.68 -20.43 3.93
CA PRO A 66 -29.12 -19.27 3.17
C PRO A 66 -28.36 -18.01 3.63
N ALA A 67 -28.35 -16.98 2.79
CA ALA A 67 -27.79 -15.68 3.18
C ALA A 67 -28.46 -15.18 4.46
N SER A 68 -27.67 -14.87 5.48
CA SER A 68 -28.19 -14.29 6.70
C SER A 68 -28.66 -12.84 6.43
N ILE A 69 -29.61 -12.37 7.24
CA ILE A 69 -30.06 -10.96 7.15
C ILE A 69 -28.88 -10.01 7.38
N SER A 70 -27.97 -10.35 8.29
CA SER A 70 -26.77 -9.55 8.54
C SER A 70 -25.84 -9.49 7.33
N GLU A 71 -25.61 -10.62 6.62
CA GLU A 71 -24.82 -10.63 5.39
C GLU A 71 -25.44 -9.73 4.32
N LEU A 72 -26.77 -9.80 4.14
CA LEU A 72 -27.47 -8.99 3.16
C LEU A 72 -27.43 -7.50 3.52
N LEU A 73 -27.62 -7.15 4.79
CA LEU A 73 -27.54 -5.77 5.27
C LEU A 73 -26.13 -5.19 5.12
N VAL A 74 -25.09 -5.96 5.43
CA VAL A 74 -23.69 -5.52 5.24
C VAL A 74 -23.40 -5.26 3.77
N ASN A 75 -23.79 -6.17 2.88
CA ASN A 75 -23.59 -5.99 1.43
C ASN A 75 -24.41 -4.82 0.88
N PHE A 76 -25.64 -4.64 1.37
CA PHE A 76 -26.46 -3.48 1.04
C PHE A 76 -25.77 -2.19 1.46
N PHE A 77 -25.30 -2.10 2.71
CA PHE A 77 -24.67 -0.90 3.25
C PHE A 77 -23.36 -0.57 2.54
N LEU A 78 -22.53 -1.57 2.25
CA LEU A 78 -21.32 -1.38 1.45
C LEU A 78 -21.66 -0.86 0.05
N GLY A 79 -22.61 -1.50 -0.63
CA GLY A 79 -23.08 -1.05 -1.95
C GLY A 79 -23.68 0.35 -1.90
N PHE A 80 -24.40 0.67 -0.82
CA PHE A 80 -24.95 2.00 -0.59
C PHE A 80 -23.85 3.05 -0.47
N ILE A 81 -22.82 2.83 0.35
CA ILE A 81 -21.71 3.78 0.48
C ILE A 81 -21.00 3.97 -0.86
N PHE A 82 -20.65 2.87 -1.55
CA PHE A 82 -19.98 2.95 -2.85
C PHE A 82 -20.84 3.65 -3.90
N GLY A 83 -22.15 3.39 -3.94
CA GLY A 83 -23.06 4.01 -4.89
C GLY A 83 -23.31 5.47 -4.56
N TYR A 84 -23.52 5.78 -3.28
CA TYR A 84 -23.77 7.12 -2.78
C TYR A 84 -22.59 8.05 -3.06
N LYS A 85 -21.37 7.56 -2.88
CA LYS A 85 -20.13 8.31 -3.09
C LYS A 85 -19.59 8.15 -4.51
N ILE A 86 -19.07 6.98 -4.84
CA ILE A 86 -18.27 6.78 -6.05
C ILE A 86 -19.12 6.91 -7.32
N LEU A 87 -20.30 6.28 -7.35
CA LEU A 87 -21.23 6.49 -8.47
C LEU A 87 -21.90 7.87 -8.39
N GLY A 88 -22.12 8.39 -7.19
CA GLY A 88 -22.71 9.71 -6.95
C GLY A 88 -21.95 10.87 -7.57
N VAL A 89 -20.61 10.75 -7.71
CA VAL A 89 -19.77 11.75 -8.41
C VAL A 89 -20.26 12.00 -9.85
N PHE A 90 -20.77 10.97 -10.53
CA PHE A 90 -21.24 11.09 -11.92
C PHE A 90 -22.60 11.78 -12.05
N PHE A 91 -23.38 11.82 -10.97
CA PHE A 91 -24.74 12.36 -10.95
C PHE A 91 -24.84 13.72 -10.26
N THR A 92 -23.75 14.20 -9.67
CA THR A 92 -23.71 15.50 -8.99
C THR A 92 -22.96 16.52 -9.85
N ALA A 93 -23.61 17.64 -10.15
CA ALA A 93 -23.02 18.71 -10.94
C ALA A 93 -21.75 19.26 -10.26
N GLY A 94 -20.66 19.37 -11.02
CA GLY A 94 -19.37 19.89 -10.53
C GLY A 94 -18.51 18.90 -9.73
N ALA A 95 -19.04 17.75 -9.30
CA ALA A 95 -18.30 16.78 -8.47
C ALA A 95 -17.08 16.16 -9.19
N LEU A 96 -17.10 16.07 -10.53
CA LEU A 96 -15.96 15.58 -11.31
C LEU A 96 -14.78 16.58 -11.42
N ASN A 97 -14.98 17.84 -11.05
CA ASN A 97 -13.89 18.83 -11.06
C ASN A 97 -12.95 18.63 -9.88
N ASP A 98 -13.50 18.23 -8.73
CA ASP A 98 -12.74 17.85 -7.54
C ASP A 98 -13.40 16.62 -6.87
N PRO A 99 -13.14 15.40 -7.41
CA PRO A 99 -13.72 14.18 -6.88
C PRO A 99 -13.31 13.90 -5.43
N GLN A 100 -12.11 14.33 -5.03
CA GLN A 100 -11.58 14.05 -3.71
C GLN A 100 -12.38 14.80 -2.62
N SER A 101 -12.60 16.11 -2.79
CA SER A 101 -13.43 16.85 -1.84
C SER A 101 -14.86 16.31 -1.78
N PHE A 102 -15.43 15.90 -2.92
CA PHE A 102 -16.75 15.27 -2.95
C PHE A 102 -16.80 13.96 -2.14
N ILE A 103 -15.82 13.07 -2.32
CA ILE A 103 -15.77 11.77 -1.63
C ILE A 103 -15.75 11.96 -0.10
N PHE A 104 -14.95 12.90 0.39
CA PHE A 104 -14.82 13.21 1.82
C PHE A 104 -15.91 14.18 2.36
N SER A 105 -16.74 14.76 1.50
CA SER A 105 -17.84 15.64 1.93
C SER A 105 -19.02 14.87 2.56
N GLY A 106 -20.06 15.56 3.02
CA GLY A 106 -21.35 14.94 3.35
C GLY A 106 -22.24 14.63 2.13
N SER A 107 -21.87 15.08 0.93
CA SER A 107 -22.70 15.01 -0.28
C SER A 107 -22.63 13.64 -0.98
N GLY A 108 -23.67 13.30 -1.73
CA GLY A 108 -23.75 12.04 -2.48
C GLY A 108 -25.09 11.85 -3.18
N SER A 109 -25.22 10.73 -3.90
CA SER A 109 -26.44 10.37 -4.64
C SER A 109 -27.20 9.24 -3.95
N TRP A 110 -28.30 9.58 -3.29
CA TRP A 110 -29.20 8.60 -2.66
C TRP A 110 -29.71 7.52 -3.63
N PRO A 111 -30.20 7.87 -4.85
CA PRO A 111 -30.65 6.86 -5.80
C PRO A 111 -29.54 5.90 -6.21
N ALA A 112 -28.34 6.42 -6.49
CA ALA A 112 -27.21 5.57 -6.87
C ALA A 112 -26.77 4.63 -5.72
N GLY A 113 -26.78 5.14 -4.48
CA GLY A 113 -26.54 4.35 -3.28
C GLY A 113 -27.55 3.21 -3.12
N ILE A 114 -28.85 3.52 -3.14
CA ILE A 114 -29.91 2.51 -2.96
C ILE A 114 -29.82 1.44 -4.05
N VAL A 115 -29.68 1.84 -5.32
CA VAL A 115 -29.60 0.91 -6.45
C VAL A 115 -28.39 -0.03 -6.30
N LEU A 116 -27.19 0.50 -6.05
CA LEU A 116 -26.00 -0.34 -5.92
C LEU A 116 -26.07 -1.23 -4.66
N GLY A 117 -26.62 -0.71 -3.55
CA GLY A 117 -26.87 -1.49 -2.34
C GLY A 117 -27.77 -2.69 -2.61
N LEU A 118 -28.91 -2.49 -3.29
CA LEU A 118 -29.82 -3.57 -3.67
C LEU A 118 -29.15 -4.58 -4.63
N ILE A 119 -28.34 -4.11 -5.58
CA ILE A 119 -27.60 -4.98 -6.50
C ILE A 119 -26.63 -5.88 -5.73
N LEU A 120 -25.80 -5.33 -4.84
CA LEU A 120 -24.83 -6.15 -4.08
C LEU A 120 -25.52 -7.12 -3.12
N ALA A 121 -26.56 -6.70 -2.43
CA ALA A 121 -27.37 -7.59 -1.60
C ALA A 121 -28.01 -8.71 -2.43
N GLY A 122 -28.55 -8.38 -3.62
CA GLY A 122 -29.12 -9.34 -4.56
C GLY A 122 -28.09 -10.34 -5.12
N ILE A 123 -26.88 -9.87 -5.46
CA ILE A 123 -25.77 -10.73 -5.87
C ILE A 123 -25.41 -11.69 -4.74
N LYS A 124 -25.26 -11.20 -3.50
CA LYS A 124 -24.94 -12.03 -2.34
C LYS A 124 -26.02 -13.08 -2.05
N TRP A 125 -27.28 -12.68 -2.12
CA TRP A 125 -28.42 -13.59 -2.00
C TRP A 125 -28.38 -14.68 -3.07
N ARG A 126 -28.09 -14.31 -4.33
CA ARG A 126 -27.98 -15.26 -5.44
C ARG A 126 -26.82 -16.24 -5.26
N GLU A 127 -25.66 -15.76 -4.80
CA GLU A 127 -24.48 -16.59 -4.50
C GLU A 127 -24.82 -17.65 -3.44
N ARG A 128 -25.37 -17.23 -2.30
CA ARG A 128 -25.76 -18.14 -1.21
C ARG A 128 -26.86 -19.11 -1.62
N ASN A 129 -27.83 -18.68 -2.41
CA ASN A 129 -28.87 -19.57 -2.91
C ASN A 129 -28.35 -20.62 -3.89
N LYS A 130 -27.30 -20.34 -4.66
CA LYS A 130 -26.65 -21.34 -5.51
C LYS A 130 -25.92 -22.41 -4.70
N GLU A 131 -25.36 -22.04 -3.56
CA GLU A 131 -24.63 -22.95 -2.67
C GLU A 131 -25.52 -23.60 -1.61
N LYS A 132 -26.80 -23.24 -1.55
CA LYS A 132 -27.76 -23.71 -0.55
C LYS A 132 -27.97 -25.21 -0.66
N LEU A 133 -27.79 -25.91 0.45
CA LEU A 133 -28.08 -27.34 0.56
C LEU A 133 -29.46 -27.56 1.18
N PRO A 134 -30.15 -28.69 0.89
CA PRO A 134 -31.44 -29.02 1.50
C PRO A 134 -31.37 -29.09 3.04
N LYS A 135 -30.21 -29.47 3.57
CA LYS A 135 -29.85 -29.37 4.99
C LYS A 135 -28.43 -28.82 5.08
N PRO A 136 -28.19 -27.75 5.86
CA PRO A 136 -26.84 -27.27 6.08
C PRO A 136 -25.97 -28.36 6.73
N GLU A 137 -24.77 -28.54 6.19
CA GLU A 137 -23.82 -29.55 6.67
C GLU A 137 -22.63 -28.88 7.32
N LYS A 138 -22.26 -29.34 8.52
CA LYS A 138 -21.00 -28.95 9.15
C LYS A 138 -19.86 -29.71 8.49
N LYS A 139 -19.00 -28.99 7.77
CA LYS A 139 -17.80 -29.55 7.13
C LYS A 139 -16.57 -29.03 7.83
N THR A 140 -15.71 -29.95 8.25
CA THR A 140 -14.37 -29.60 8.74
C THR A 140 -13.51 -29.26 7.53
N VAL A 141 -13.13 -27.99 7.42
CA VAL A 141 -12.20 -27.53 6.38
C VAL A 141 -10.85 -27.23 7.02
N ARG A 142 -9.79 -27.48 6.26
CA ARG A 142 -8.42 -27.12 6.63
C ARG A 142 -8.13 -25.73 6.08
N LEU A 143 -8.00 -24.75 6.95
CA LEU A 143 -7.63 -23.39 6.58
C LEU A 143 -6.12 -23.23 6.71
N TRP A 144 -5.48 -22.89 5.59
CA TRP A 144 -4.05 -22.65 5.54
C TRP A 144 -3.73 -21.15 5.66
N PRO A 145 -2.50 -20.78 6.05
CA PRO A 145 -2.09 -19.38 6.07
C PRO A 145 -2.27 -18.66 4.73
N SER A 146 -2.12 -19.38 3.61
CA SER A 146 -2.34 -18.83 2.27
C SER A 146 -3.80 -18.49 1.97
N ASP A 147 -4.77 -19.17 2.60
CA ASP A 147 -6.20 -18.85 2.50
C ASP A 147 -6.54 -17.57 3.29
N ARG A 148 -5.71 -17.22 4.28
CA ARG A 148 -5.89 -16.06 5.16
C ARG A 148 -5.30 -14.76 4.61
N VAL A 149 -4.71 -14.77 3.41
CA VAL A 149 -4.08 -13.57 2.83
C VAL A 149 -5.09 -12.43 2.61
N GLY A 150 -6.34 -12.76 2.27
CA GLY A 150 -7.43 -11.78 2.19
C GLY A 150 -7.64 -11.06 3.53
N ASP A 151 -7.79 -11.81 4.61
CA ASP A 151 -7.93 -11.28 5.97
C ASP A 151 -6.72 -10.43 6.36
N ILE A 152 -5.50 -10.93 6.13
CA ILE A 152 -4.25 -10.21 6.42
C ILE A 152 -4.22 -8.88 5.67
N THR A 153 -4.64 -8.86 4.40
CA THR A 153 -4.65 -7.66 3.57
C THR A 153 -5.65 -6.64 4.09
N ILE A 154 -6.85 -7.08 4.47
CA ILE A 154 -7.88 -6.20 5.05
C ILE A 154 -7.42 -5.65 6.40
N ILE A 155 -6.85 -6.50 7.26
CA ILE A 155 -6.31 -6.09 8.56
C ILE A 155 -5.19 -5.07 8.34
N ALA A 156 -4.27 -5.31 7.41
CA ALA A 156 -3.18 -4.38 7.10
C ALA A 156 -3.71 -3.02 6.64
N ALA A 157 -4.71 -3.00 5.76
CA ALA A 157 -5.31 -1.76 5.26
C ALA A 157 -6.02 -0.97 6.38
N VAL A 158 -6.87 -1.64 7.16
CA VAL A 158 -7.65 -1.00 8.24
C VAL A 158 -6.74 -0.53 9.38
N ALA A 159 -5.89 -1.43 9.90
CA ALA A 159 -4.98 -1.12 11.01
C ALA A 159 -3.90 -0.11 10.59
N GLY A 160 -3.42 -0.18 9.34
CA GLY A 160 -2.46 0.77 8.80
C GLY A 160 -3.05 2.17 8.66
N PHE A 161 -4.26 2.29 8.11
CA PHE A 161 -4.93 3.58 8.01
C PHE A 161 -5.25 4.15 9.40
N ALA A 162 -5.81 3.34 10.29
CA ALA A 162 -6.11 3.75 11.67
C ALA A 162 -4.84 4.20 12.41
N GLY A 163 -3.75 3.43 12.32
CA GLY A 163 -2.48 3.78 12.94
C GLY A 163 -1.89 5.07 12.40
N ALA A 164 -1.93 5.27 11.08
CA ALA A 164 -1.41 6.49 10.44
C ALA A 164 -2.18 7.75 10.90
N LYS A 165 -3.50 7.64 11.09
CA LYS A 165 -4.31 8.74 11.63
C LYS A 165 -4.07 9.00 13.11
N ILE A 166 -4.00 7.95 13.92
CA ILE A 166 -3.76 8.08 15.36
C ILE A 166 -2.43 8.81 15.61
N PHE A 167 -1.36 8.37 14.96
CA PHE A 167 -0.05 8.98 15.18
C PHE A 167 0.06 10.39 14.57
N ASP A 168 -0.60 10.67 13.45
CA ASP A 168 -0.67 12.04 12.90
C ASP A 168 -1.30 13.02 13.89
N ASN A 169 -2.38 12.60 14.55
CA ASN A 169 -3.04 13.41 15.58
C ASN A 169 -2.20 13.54 16.86
N LEU A 170 -1.42 12.51 17.21
CA LEU A 170 -0.51 12.58 18.37
C LEU A 170 0.70 13.49 18.10
N GLU A 171 1.25 13.44 16.88
CA GLU A 171 2.37 14.30 16.48
C GLU A 171 1.94 15.76 16.32
N ASN A 172 0.70 15.99 15.86
CA ASN A 172 0.13 17.33 15.66
C ASN A 172 -0.99 17.62 16.66
N TRP A 173 -0.69 17.43 17.95
CA TRP A 173 -1.68 17.50 19.03
C TRP A 173 -2.42 18.85 19.10
N ASP A 174 -1.71 19.95 18.92
CA ASP A 174 -2.30 21.29 18.94
C ASP A 174 -3.33 21.47 17.82
N ARG A 175 -2.97 21.07 16.59
CA ARG A 175 -3.87 21.09 15.43
C ARG A 175 -5.09 20.19 15.66
N PHE A 176 -4.91 19.02 16.30
CA PHE A 176 -5.99 18.09 16.58
C PHE A 176 -6.99 18.65 17.60
N ILE A 177 -6.52 19.32 18.67
CA ILE A 177 -7.39 19.94 19.67
C ILE A 177 -8.26 21.04 19.06
N ASP A 178 -7.71 21.83 18.14
CA ASP A 178 -8.41 22.96 17.51
C ASP A 178 -9.62 22.51 16.67
N ASP A 179 -9.50 21.39 15.95
CA ASP A 179 -10.60 20.83 15.16
C ASP A 179 -10.58 19.29 15.10
N PRO A 180 -11.09 18.60 16.15
CA PRO A 180 -10.93 17.17 16.30
C PRO A 180 -11.67 16.37 15.21
N ILE A 181 -12.85 16.84 14.79
CA ILE A 181 -13.69 16.13 13.83
C ILE A 181 -13.09 16.25 12.43
N ASN A 182 -12.73 17.46 11.99
CA ASN A 182 -12.19 17.62 10.63
C ASN A 182 -10.82 16.96 10.49
N ASN A 183 -9.93 17.01 11.50
CA ASN A 183 -8.64 16.34 11.39
C ASN A 183 -8.76 14.81 11.33
N LEU A 184 -9.70 14.22 12.08
CA LEU A 184 -9.94 12.78 12.07
C LEU A 184 -10.47 12.28 10.73
N PHE A 185 -11.38 13.03 10.09
CA PHE A 185 -12.01 12.65 8.81
C PHE A 185 -11.35 13.23 7.57
N SER A 186 -10.36 14.12 7.73
CA SER A 186 -9.64 14.72 6.61
C SER A 186 -8.86 13.67 5.80
N ALA A 187 -8.71 13.90 4.51
CA ALA A 187 -7.88 13.09 3.62
C ALA A 187 -6.36 13.30 3.83
N SER A 188 -5.97 14.37 4.54
CA SER A 188 -4.59 14.76 4.81
C SER A 188 -4.15 14.34 6.21
N GLY A 189 -2.85 14.39 6.50
CA GLY A 189 -2.32 14.01 7.82
C GLY A 189 -2.35 12.50 8.04
N LEU A 190 -1.43 11.80 7.41
CA LEU A 190 -1.22 10.36 7.57
C LEU A 190 0.26 10.13 7.86
N THR A 191 0.57 9.64 9.05
CA THR A 191 1.96 9.33 9.41
C THR A 191 2.29 7.89 9.03
N PHE A 192 3.35 7.70 8.27
CA PHE A 192 3.76 6.38 7.79
C PHE A 192 4.07 5.42 8.96
N TYR A 193 4.78 5.90 9.99
CA TYR A 193 5.22 5.07 11.11
C TYR A 193 4.07 4.55 11.96
N GLY A 194 3.07 5.39 12.23
CA GLY A 194 1.87 4.95 12.94
C GLY A 194 1.17 3.82 12.21
N GLY A 195 1.03 3.93 10.88
CA GLY A 195 0.43 2.88 10.07
C GLY A 195 1.24 1.59 10.08
N LEU A 196 2.56 1.68 9.91
CA LEU A 196 3.45 0.52 9.93
C LEU A 196 3.40 -0.23 11.27
N ILE A 197 3.50 0.49 12.40
CA ILE A 197 3.55 -0.11 13.74
C ILE A 197 2.23 -0.81 14.04
N VAL A 198 1.10 -0.13 13.88
CA VAL A 198 -0.22 -0.67 14.23
C VAL A 198 -0.59 -1.84 13.32
N ALA A 199 -0.33 -1.74 12.01
CA ALA A 199 -0.55 -2.86 11.08
C ALA A 199 0.33 -4.07 11.43
N THR A 200 1.61 -3.86 11.74
CA THR A 200 2.52 -4.96 12.12
C THR A 200 2.04 -5.67 13.38
N ILE A 201 1.65 -4.92 14.42
CA ILE A 201 1.12 -5.50 15.66
C ILE A 201 -0.16 -6.30 15.40
N ALA A 202 -1.10 -5.75 14.63
CA ALA A 202 -2.37 -6.40 14.31
C ALA A 202 -2.16 -7.70 13.51
N ILE A 203 -1.26 -7.70 12.52
CA ILE A 203 -0.94 -8.87 11.71
C ILE A 203 -0.24 -9.94 12.57
N VAL A 204 0.75 -9.56 13.37
CA VAL A 204 1.44 -10.52 14.26
C VAL A 204 0.47 -11.14 15.26
N TRP A 205 -0.43 -10.34 15.83
CA TRP A 205 -1.48 -10.85 16.72
C TRP A 205 -2.43 -11.81 16.00
N TYR A 206 -2.90 -11.46 14.81
CA TYR A 206 -3.78 -12.32 14.00
C TYR A 206 -3.10 -13.65 13.65
N LEU A 207 -1.85 -13.61 13.19
CA LEU A 207 -1.09 -14.81 12.86
C LEU A 207 -0.84 -15.70 14.09
N ARG A 208 -0.54 -15.11 15.25
CA ARG A 208 -0.42 -15.86 16.52
C ARG A 208 -1.74 -16.50 16.95
N LYS A 209 -2.86 -15.78 16.80
CA LYS A 209 -4.20 -16.30 17.10
C LYS A 209 -4.50 -17.56 16.28
N HIS A 210 -4.02 -17.61 15.04
CA HIS A 210 -4.16 -18.74 14.12
C HIS A 210 -2.97 -19.70 14.11
N LYS A 211 -2.11 -19.66 15.15
CA LYS A 211 -0.97 -20.58 15.33
C LYS A 211 -0.04 -20.67 14.11
N VAL A 212 0.13 -19.55 13.40
CA VAL A 212 1.02 -19.46 12.26
C VAL A 212 2.42 -19.11 12.75
N ALA A 213 3.41 -19.94 12.40
CA ALA A 213 4.80 -19.74 12.77
C ALA A 213 5.34 -18.40 12.23
N ILE A 214 5.43 -17.40 13.11
CA ILE A 214 5.71 -16.00 12.77
C ILE A 214 7.04 -15.85 12.04
N ILE A 215 8.04 -16.64 12.42
CA ILE A 215 9.37 -16.58 11.82
C ILE A 215 9.36 -17.01 10.33
N HIS A 216 8.52 -17.99 9.98
CA HIS A 216 8.37 -18.45 8.60
C HIS A 216 7.43 -17.55 7.80
N ALA A 217 6.41 -16.98 8.46
CA ALA A 217 5.56 -15.95 7.86
C ALA A 217 6.39 -14.70 7.52
N ALA A 218 7.22 -14.22 8.44
CA ALA A 218 8.10 -13.06 8.21
C ALA A 218 9.02 -13.25 6.99
N ASP A 219 9.61 -14.44 6.82
CA ASP A 219 10.38 -14.77 5.61
C ASP A 219 9.55 -14.73 4.32
N ALA A 220 8.24 -15.00 4.38
CA ALA A 220 7.35 -14.84 3.24
C ALA A 220 7.03 -13.36 2.97
N PHE A 221 6.85 -12.57 4.03
CA PHE A 221 6.60 -11.13 3.92
C PHE A 221 7.81 -10.35 3.40
N GLY A 222 9.05 -10.69 3.79
CA GLY A 222 10.25 -9.91 3.42
C GLY A 222 10.36 -9.58 1.92
N PRO A 223 10.38 -10.58 1.02
CA PRO A 223 10.39 -10.30 -0.42
C PRO A 223 9.14 -9.54 -0.89
N VAL A 224 7.97 -9.86 -0.35
CA VAL A 224 6.70 -9.21 -0.71
C VAL A 224 6.69 -7.74 -0.34
N LEU A 225 7.22 -7.36 0.82
CA LEU A 225 7.33 -5.97 1.27
C LEU A 225 8.25 -5.17 0.36
N MET A 226 9.39 -5.76 -0.06
CA MET A 226 10.29 -5.13 -1.02
C MET A 226 9.62 -4.89 -2.38
N LEU A 227 8.85 -5.87 -2.86
CA LEU A 227 8.05 -5.72 -4.08
C LEU A 227 6.95 -4.66 -3.93
N SER A 228 6.24 -4.68 -2.79
CA SER A 228 5.18 -3.73 -2.47
C SER A 228 5.70 -2.29 -2.49
N TYR A 229 6.88 -2.06 -1.91
CA TYR A 229 7.53 -0.76 -1.94
C TYR A 229 7.87 -0.31 -3.37
N ALA A 230 8.45 -1.20 -4.18
CA ALA A 230 8.72 -0.89 -5.59
C ALA A 230 7.46 -0.49 -6.35
N LEU A 231 6.37 -1.25 -6.18
CA LEU A 231 5.09 -0.97 -6.84
C LEU A 231 4.44 0.33 -6.34
N GLY A 232 4.54 0.63 -5.04
CA GLY A 232 4.09 1.90 -4.47
C GLY A 232 4.87 3.09 -5.04
N ARG A 233 6.19 2.95 -5.22
CA ARG A 233 7.05 3.99 -5.80
C ARG A 233 6.74 4.30 -7.26
N ILE A 234 6.14 3.37 -8.01
CA ILE A 234 5.58 3.67 -9.34
C ILE A 234 4.50 4.74 -9.22
N GLY A 235 3.65 4.66 -8.18
CA GLY A 235 2.65 5.68 -7.88
C GLY A 235 3.30 7.05 -7.73
N CYS A 236 4.32 7.17 -6.87
CA CYS A 236 5.08 8.40 -6.65
C CYS A 236 5.69 8.96 -7.95
N GLN A 237 6.32 8.09 -8.74
CA GLN A 237 6.94 8.48 -10.01
C GLN A 237 5.93 8.97 -11.04
N VAL A 238 4.73 8.36 -11.09
CA VAL A 238 3.73 8.71 -12.10
C VAL A 238 2.96 9.98 -11.71
N SER A 239 2.65 10.17 -10.43
CA SER A 239 1.94 11.35 -9.96
C SER A 239 2.85 12.58 -9.81
N GLY A 240 4.14 12.39 -9.53
CA GLY A 240 5.01 13.49 -9.11
C GLY A 240 4.53 14.06 -7.78
N ASP A 241 4.50 13.23 -6.74
CA ASP A 241 3.97 13.56 -5.40
C ASP A 241 4.98 14.20 -4.45
N GLY A 242 6.14 14.64 -4.94
CA GLY A 242 7.16 15.33 -4.12
C GLY A 242 8.32 14.45 -3.69
N ASP A 243 8.27 13.15 -3.98
CA ASP A 243 9.27 12.18 -3.56
C ASP A 243 10.57 12.18 -4.40
N TRP A 244 10.83 13.29 -5.09
CA TRP A 244 12.00 13.51 -5.93
C TRP A 244 13.23 13.96 -5.16
N GLY A 245 14.37 13.92 -5.85
CA GLY A 245 15.68 14.21 -5.28
C GLY A 245 16.07 15.67 -5.26
N ILE A 246 17.30 15.93 -4.84
CA ILE A 246 17.94 17.24 -4.95
C ILE A 246 18.16 17.62 -6.41
N VAL A 247 18.37 18.91 -6.67
CA VAL A 247 18.70 19.44 -8.01
C VAL A 247 19.92 18.71 -8.58
N ASN A 248 19.76 18.20 -9.79
CA ASN A 248 20.80 17.49 -10.52
C ASN A 248 21.31 18.34 -11.69
N THR A 249 22.43 19.02 -11.47
CA THR A 249 23.16 19.79 -12.49
C THR A 249 24.20 18.97 -13.24
N LYS A 250 24.38 17.69 -12.90
CA LYS A 250 25.43 16.85 -13.50
C LYS A 250 24.96 16.34 -14.86
N PRO A 251 25.84 16.34 -15.89
CA PRO A 251 25.50 15.77 -17.19
C PRO A 251 25.19 14.28 -17.04
N ASN A 252 24.27 13.77 -17.87
CA ASN A 252 23.90 12.37 -17.89
C ASN A 252 25.13 11.52 -18.31
N PRO A 253 25.67 10.66 -17.42
CA PRO A 253 26.83 9.84 -17.75
C PRO A 253 26.47 8.61 -18.59
N PHE A 254 25.16 8.32 -18.77
CA PHE A 254 24.66 7.13 -19.43
C PHE A 254 23.97 7.49 -20.75
N SER A 255 24.71 7.42 -21.85
CA SER A 255 24.20 7.76 -23.19
C SER A 255 23.05 6.87 -23.68
N PHE A 256 22.88 5.68 -23.10
CA PHE A 256 21.78 4.76 -23.42
C PHE A 256 20.50 5.04 -22.63
N LEU A 257 20.57 5.86 -21.57
CA LEU A 257 19.42 6.22 -20.76
C LEU A 257 18.82 7.54 -21.23
N PRO A 258 17.48 7.65 -21.26
CA PRO A 258 16.85 8.92 -21.57
C PRO A 258 17.14 9.94 -20.46
N ASP A 259 17.25 11.22 -20.81
CA ASP A 259 17.66 12.26 -19.86
C ASP A 259 16.73 12.36 -18.65
N TRP A 260 15.43 12.13 -18.83
CA TRP A 260 14.46 12.12 -17.72
C TRP A 260 14.73 11.03 -16.67
N ALA A 261 15.46 9.96 -17.01
CA ALA A 261 15.86 8.95 -16.03
C ALA A 261 17.08 9.41 -15.20
N TRP A 262 17.79 10.46 -15.62
CA TRP A 262 18.92 11.04 -14.90
C TRP A 262 18.55 12.35 -14.19
N SER A 263 17.90 13.26 -14.90
CA SER A 263 17.45 14.55 -14.39
C SER A 263 16.07 14.87 -14.93
N TYR A 264 15.11 15.10 -14.04
CA TYR A 264 13.71 15.28 -14.43
C TYR A 264 13.05 16.46 -13.75
N ASN A 265 12.24 17.21 -14.49
CA ASN A 265 11.56 18.41 -14.00
C ASN A 265 10.15 18.12 -13.46
N TYR A 266 9.68 16.87 -13.48
CA TYR A 266 8.34 16.47 -12.98
C TYR A 266 7.20 17.41 -13.46
N PRO A 267 7.00 17.56 -14.79
CA PRO A 267 5.92 18.39 -15.32
C PRO A 267 4.56 17.83 -14.95
N HIS A 268 3.59 18.69 -14.67
CA HIS A 268 2.24 18.34 -14.22
C HIS A 268 2.21 17.59 -12.87
N ASN A 269 3.15 17.89 -11.97
CA ASN A 269 3.21 17.25 -10.65
C ASN A 269 1.95 17.53 -9.81
N VAL A 270 1.49 16.54 -9.03
CA VAL A 270 0.25 16.65 -8.25
C VAL A 270 0.33 17.68 -7.13
N ASN A 271 1.54 17.99 -6.65
CA ASN A 271 1.76 18.99 -5.61
C ASN A 271 1.66 20.43 -6.13
N LYS A 272 1.54 20.60 -7.45
CA LYS A 272 1.45 21.91 -8.13
C LYS A 272 2.65 22.81 -7.84
N VAL A 273 3.84 22.25 -7.59
CA VAL A 273 5.05 22.98 -7.22
C VAL A 273 5.87 23.36 -8.44
N GLY A 274 6.45 24.56 -8.41
CA GLY A 274 7.43 25.05 -9.38
C GLY A 274 6.88 26.20 -10.24
N GLU A 275 7.36 26.27 -11.48
CA GLU A 275 7.00 27.32 -12.45
C GLU A 275 5.92 26.85 -13.42
N MET A 276 5.23 27.81 -14.04
CA MET A 276 4.16 27.55 -15.01
C MET A 276 4.73 27.02 -16.32
N ILE A 277 4.16 25.94 -16.84
CA ILE A 277 4.47 25.37 -18.16
C ILE A 277 3.81 26.26 -19.24
N PRO A 278 4.59 26.88 -20.15
CA PRO A 278 4.03 27.72 -21.21
C PRO A 278 3.06 26.95 -22.11
N GLY A 279 1.87 27.51 -22.33
CA GLY A 279 0.85 26.91 -23.21
C GLY A 279 0.13 25.68 -22.65
N CYS A 280 0.28 25.37 -21.37
CA CYS A 280 -0.38 24.22 -20.75
C CYS A 280 -1.91 24.36 -20.68
N THR A 281 -2.61 23.26 -20.95
CA THR A 281 -4.08 23.17 -21.00
C THR A 281 -4.67 22.21 -19.94
N TRP A 282 -3.86 21.77 -18.97
CA TRP A 282 -4.22 20.75 -17.97
C TRP A 282 -4.78 21.36 -16.67
N ASN A 283 -5.51 22.47 -16.79
CA ASN A 283 -6.10 23.20 -15.68
C ASN A 283 -5.07 23.48 -14.57
N ASP A 284 -5.33 23.01 -13.35
CA ASP A 284 -4.49 23.20 -12.17
C ASP A 284 -3.13 22.49 -12.21
N TYR A 285 -2.93 21.55 -13.13
CA TYR A 285 -1.70 20.76 -13.20
C TYR A 285 -0.75 21.32 -14.25
N CYS A 286 -0.55 22.63 -14.28
CA CYS A 286 0.29 23.30 -15.27
C CYS A 286 1.65 23.74 -14.74
N THR A 287 2.18 23.06 -13.72
CA THR A 287 3.47 23.41 -13.11
C THR A 287 4.54 22.34 -13.33
N GLN A 288 5.80 22.76 -13.33
CA GLN A 288 6.98 21.91 -13.38
C GLN A 288 8.11 22.49 -12.51
N LEU A 289 9.07 21.67 -12.10
CA LEU A 289 10.23 22.16 -11.38
C LEU A 289 11.13 22.99 -12.31
N PRO A 290 11.67 24.13 -11.83
CA PRO A 290 12.51 25.02 -12.65
C PRO A 290 13.86 24.39 -13.02
N ALA A 291 14.34 23.46 -12.20
CA ALA A 291 15.56 22.69 -12.46
C ALA A 291 15.25 21.19 -12.39
N GLY A 292 15.96 20.42 -13.21
CA GLY A 292 15.87 18.97 -13.16
C GLY A 292 16.45 18.43 -11.86
N VAL A 293 15.78 17.45 -11.27
CA VAL A 293 16.17 16.78 -10.03
C VAL A 293 16.45 15.31 -10.28
N TYR A 294 17.18 14.66 -9.37
CA TYR A 294 17.31 13.20 -9.42
C TYR A 294 15.93 12.54 -9.27
N PRO A 295 15.48 11.69 -10.20
CA PRO A 295 14.21 10.99 -10.08
C PRO A 295 14.33 9.83 -9.08
N THR A 296 14.44 10.15 -7.78
CA THR A 296 14.59 9.16 -6.71
C THR A 296 13.51 8.07 -6.70
N PRO A 297 12.21 8.33 -6.96
CA PRO A 297 11.22 7.26 -7.03
C PRO A 297 11.54 6.23 -8.11
N LEU A 298 12.08 6.65 -9.27
CA LEU A 298 12.54 5.73 -10.31
C LEU A 298 13.68 4.84 -9.82
N TYR A 299 14.65 5.42 -9.11
CA TYR A 299 15.79 4.68 -8.57
C TYR A 299 15.34 3.67 -7.51
N GLU A 300 14.41 4.06 -6.64
CA GLU A 300 13.79 3.19 -5.63
C GLU A 300 13.03 2.03 -6.30
N ILE A 301 12.27 2.28 -7.37
CA ILE A 301 11.58 1.21 -8.14
C ILE A 301 12.61 0.18 -8.64
N ILE A 302 13.66 0.64 -9.32
CA ILE A 302 14.67 -0.24 -9.93
C ILE A 302 15.41 -1.01 -8.85
N ALA A 303 15.90 -0.31 -7.81
CA ALA A 303 16.62 -0.93 -6.70
C ALA A 303 15.75 -1.97 -6.01
N CYS A 304 14.52 -1.63 -5.63
CA CYS A 304 13.64 -2.55 -4.91
C CYS A 304 13.18 -3.74 -5.78
N LEU A 305 13.02 -3.60 -7.10
CA LEU A 305 12.78 -4.74 -7.98
C LEU A 305 13.99 -5.68 -8.05
N LEU A 306 15.21 -5.14 -8.12
CA LEU A 306 16.43 -5.95 -8.09
C LEU A 306 16.62 -6.65 -6.73
N LEU A 307 16.37 -5.94 -5.63
CA LEU A 307 16.44 -6.50 -4.28
C LEU A 307 15.33 -7.53 -4.04
N PHE A 308 14.12 -7.32 -4.57
CA PHE A 308 13.08 -8.33 -4.60
C PHE A 308 13.55 -9.57 -5.37
N ALA A 309 14.09 -9.41 -6.58
CA ALA A 309 14.59 -10.54 -7.37
C ALA A 309 15.71 -11.31 -6.64
N LEU A 310 16.61 -10.60 -5.95
CA LEU A 310 17.63 -11.18 -5.10
C LEU A 310 17.00 -12.00 -3.97
N LEU A 311 16.15 -11.40 -3.14
CA LEU A 311 15.45 -12.09 -2.03
C LEU A 311 14.64 -13.29 -2.54
N TRP A 312 13.95 -13.11 -3.66
CA TRP A 312 13.17 -14.14 -4.32
C TRP A 312 14.08 -15.30 -4.75
N SER A 313 15.25 -15.04 -5.32
CA SER A 313 16.20 -16.10 -5.69
C SER A 313 16.78 -16.85 -4.47
N LEU A 314 17.01 -16.14 -3.36
CA LEU A 314 17.59 -16.69 -2.14
C LEU A 314 16.60 -17.56 -1.34
N ARG A 315 15.28 -17.33 -1.48
CA ARG A 315 14.23 -18.01 -0.69
C ARG A 315 14.25 -19.54 -0.78
N LYS A 316 14.79 -20.10 -1.88
CA LYS A 316 14.92 -21.55 -2.06
C LYS A 316 16.21 -22.11 -1.48
N ARG A 317 17.25 -21.27 -1.33
CA ARG A 317 18.58 -21.66 -0.84
C ARG A 317 18.69 -21.53 0.68
N ILE A 318 18.07 -20.52 1.26
CA ILE A 318 18.11 -20.27 2.72
C ILE A 318 16.91 -20.94 3.38
N LYS A 319 17.19 -21.94 4.21
CA LYS A 319 16.16 -22.76 4.88
C LYS A 319 15.91 -22.40 6.34
N VAL A 320 16.86 -21.71 6.98
CA VAL A 320 16.71 -21.27 8.38
C VAL A 320 15.70 -20.14 8.44
N GLY A 321 14.63 -20.32 9.22
CA GLY A 321 13.57 -19.32 9.37
C GLY A 321 14.10 -17.99 9.89
N GLY A 322 13.55 -16.88 9.40
CA GLY A 322 13.87 -15.52 9.80
C GLY A 322 15.08 -14.92 9.09
N ARG A 323 15.89 -15.73 8.39
CA ARG A 323 17.06 -15.21 7.66
C ARG A 323 16.69 -14.45 6.39
N ILE A 324 15.62 -14.83 5.69
CA ILE A 324 15.18 -14.08 4.51
C ILE A 324 14.64 -12.72 4.94
N PHE A 325 13.86 -12.67 6.03
CA PHE A 325 13.39 -11.41 6.59
C PHE A 325 14.54 -10.53 7.11
N ALA A 326 15.55 -11.13 7.75
CA ALA A 326 16.74 -10.43 8.19
C ALA A 326 17.51 -9.76 7.03
N ILE A 327 17.69 -10.48 5.93
CA ILE A 327 18.31 -9.94 4.71
C ILE A 327 17.44 -8.81 4.14
N TYR A 328 16.11 -8.97 4.14
CA TYR A 328 15.20 -7.90 3.74
C TYR A 328 15.40 -6.63 4.58
N LEU A 329 15.43 -6.73 5.92
CA LEU A 329 15.63 -5.58 6.81
C LEU A 329 16.95 -4.86 6.50
N PHE A 330 18.02 -5.62 6.30
CA PHE A 330 19.31 -5.06 5.93
C PHE A 330 19.28 -4.36 4.58
N LEU A 331 18.75 -5.02 3.54
CA LEU A 331 18.70 -4.47 2.19
C LEU A 331 17.78 -3.25 2.09
N ASN A 332 16.65 -3.25 2.79
CA ASN A 332 15.73 -2.11 2.84
C ASN A 332 16.37 -0.91 3.56
N GLY A 333 17.03 -1.14 4.69
CA GLY A 333 17.80 -0.08 5.35
C GLY A 333 18.93 0.43 4.45
N PHE A 334 19.69 -0.46 3.82
CA PHE A 334 20.79 -0.09 2.92
C PHE A 334 20.30 0.77 1.75
N GLU A 335 19.27 0.33 1.03
CA GLU A 335 18.67 1.09 -0.07
C GLU A 335 18.18 2.46 0.39
N ARG A 336 17.44 2.50 1.50
CA ARG A 336 16.90 3.75 2.03
C ARG A 336 17.99 4.74 2.43
N PHE A 337 19.06 4.25 3.07
CA PHE A 337 20.18 5.09 3.50
C PHE A 337 20.85 5.80 2.31
N TRP A 338 21.04 5.10 1.19
CA TRP A 338 21.70 5.67 0.02
C TRP A 338 20.79 6.60 -0.79
N ILE A 339 19.52 6.26 -0.94
CA ILE A 339 18.54 7.14 -1.59
C ILE A 339 18.37 8.45 -0.81
N GLU A 340 18.42 8.37 0.52
CA GLU A 340 18.29 9.54 1.38
C GLU A 340 19.38 10.59 1.12
N LYS A 341 20.59 10.18 0.73
CA LYS A 341 21.69 11.10 0.38
C LYS A 341 21.42 11.97 -0.85
N ILE A 342 20.48 11.55 -1.70
CA ILE A 342 20.09 12.26 -2.91
C ILE A 342 18.65 12.79 -2.83
N ARG A 343 17.95 12.63 -1.70
CA ARG A 343 16.61 13.17 -1.47
C ARG A 343 16.63 14.57 -0.87
N VAL A 344 15.56 15.32 -1.10
CA VAL A 344 15.28 16.60 -0.44
C VAL A 344 14.61 16.30 0.90
N ASN A 345 15.39 16.17 1.98
CA ASN A 345 14.84 16.01 3.33
C ASN A 345 15.53 16.95 4.33
N THR A 346 14.78 17.35 5.35
CA THR A 346 15.26 18.26 6.40
C THR A 346 16.18 17.52 7.37
N PRO A 347 17.44 17.96 7.56
CA PRO A 347 18.33 17.37 8.55
C PRO A 347 17.84 17.59 9.98
N GLN A 348 18.05 16.63 10.88
CA GLN A 348 17.74 16.78 12.31
C GLN A 348 19.03 17.00 13.11
N HIS A 349 19.03 17.97 14.02
CA HIS A 349 20.14 18.21 14.93
C HIS A 349 20.16 17.12 16.03
N LEU A 350 21.12 16.19 15.97
CA LEU A 350 21.28 15.14 16.99
C LEU A 350 22.74 14.98 17.39
N PHE A 351 23.09 15.25 18.66
CA PHE A 351 24.43 15.04 19.24
C PHE A 351 25.61 15.58 18.38
N GLY A 352 25.45 16.75 17.78
CA GLY A 352 26.49 17.37 16.92
C GLY A 352 26.55 16.84 15.49
N PHE A 353 25.71 15.87 15.13
CA PHE A 353 25.49 15.37 13.78
C PHE A 353 24.15 15.88 13.22
N GLN A 354 24.01 15.85 11.89
CA GLN A 354 22.78 16.27 11.17
C GLN A 354 22.12 15.10 10.40
N PRO A 355 21.88 13.92 11.01
CA PRO A 355 21.26 12.83 10.27
C PRO A 355 19.78 13.13 10.02
N THR A 356 19.23 12.64 8.91
CA THR A 356 17.78 12.66 8.72
C THR A 356 17.13 11.52 9.50
N GLN A 357 15.83 11.64 9.80
CA GLN A 357 15.07 10.57 10.47
C GLN A 357 15.15 9.23 9.71
N ALA A 358 15.18 9.30 8.37
CA ALA A 358 15.31 8.13 7.52
C ALA A 358 16.69 7.47 7.62
N GLU A 359 17.77 8.23 7.82
CA GLU A 359 19.12 7.69 8.03
C GLU A 359 19.24 6.93 9.36
N ILE A 360 18.63 7.45 10.42
CA ILE A 360 18.60 6.79 11.72
C ILE A 360 17.84 5.46 11.60
N ILE A 361 16.64 5.49 11.02
CA ILE A 361 15.78 4.31 10.93
C ILE A 361 16.38 3.26 9.99
N SER A 362 16.94 3.67 8.85
CA SER A 362 17.64 2.75 7.95
C SER A 362 18.82 2.06 8.63
N THR A 363 19.62 2.81 9.40
CA THR A 363 20.72 2.24 10.19
C THR A 363 20.21 1.23 11.23
N LEU A 364 19.13 1.56 11.94
CA LEU A 364 18.51 0.64 12.91
C LEU A 364 17.97 -0.63 12.23
N LEU A 365 17.36 -0.51 11.05
CA LEU A 365 16.89 -1.66 10.27
C LEU A 365 18.05 -2.56 9.83
N MET A 366 19.18 -1.97 9.42
CA MET A 366 20.39 -2.73 9.08
C MET A 366 20.93 -3.50 10.28
N LEU A 367 21.05 -2.85 11.44
CA LEU A 367 21.51 -3.49 12.67
C LEU A 367 20.54 -4.58 13.15
N ALA A 368 19.23 -4.32 13.09
CA ALA A 368 18.20 -5.30 13.41
C ALA A 368 18.24 -6.51 12.48
N GLY A 369 18.49 -6.29 11.18
CA GLY A 369 18.70 -7.34 10.19
C GLY A 369 19.90 -8.22 10.55
N ILE A 370 21.06 -7.63 10.87
CA ILE A 370 22.26 -8.38 11.29
C ILE A 370 21.96 -9.18 12.56
N ALA A 371 21.37 -8.55 13.58
CA ALA A 371 21.03 -9.20 14.84
C ALA A 371 20.09 -10.39 14.63
N LEU A 372 19.02 -10.21 13.84
CA LEU A 372 18.07 -11.27 13.51
C LEU A 372 18.74 -12.41 12.73
N TYR A 373 19.63 -12.10 11.77
CA TYR A 373 20.33 -13.11 10.99
C TYR A 373 21.18 -14.03 11.87
N LEU A 374 21.90 -13.45 12.84
CA LEU A 374 22.73 -14.16 13.80
C LEU A 374 21.90 -14.93 14.84
N ALA A 375 20.79 -14.35 15.30
CA ALA A 375 19.91 -14.96 16.28
C ALA A 375 18.98 -16.05 15.70
N ALA A 376 18.71 -16.02 14.38
CA ALA A 376 17.75 -16.88 13.71
C ALA A 376 17.88 -18.37 14.06
N PRO A 377 19.07 -19.01 14.06
CA PRO A 377 19.20 -20.41 14.43
C PRO A 377 18.73 -20.72 15.86
N LYS A 378 18.96 -19.81 16.82
CA LYS A 378 18.51 -19.96 18.21
C LYS A 378 17.00 -19.74 18.33
N LEU A 379 16.46 -18.76 17.60
CA LEU A 379 15.03 -18.45 17.58
C LEU A 379 14.22 -19.61 16.99
N ASN A 380 14.69 -20.24 15.92
CA ASN A 380 14.03 -21.43 15.35
C ASN A 380 13.98 -22.59 16.37
N LYS A 381 15.03 -22.80 17.17
CA LYS A 381 14.99 -23.84 18.23
C LYS A 381 13.99 -23.52 19.34
N LYS A 382 13.87 -22.25 19.72
CA LYS A 382 12.98 -21.80 20.80
C LYS A 382 11.50 -21.74 20.38
N PHE A 383 11.25 -21.39 19.13
CA PHE A 383 9.90 -21.17 18.58
C PHE A 383 9.52 -22.22 17.53
N ALA A 384 10.19 -23.38 17.49
CA ALA A 384 9.88 -24.48 16.57
C ALA A 384 8.41 -24.95 16.65
N ASN A 385 7.75 -24.67 17.78
CA ASN A 385 6.39 -25.12 18.08
C ASN A 385 5.33 -23.98 18.05
N TRP A 386 5.71 -22.75 17.62
CA TRP A 386 4.84 -21.56 17.69
C TRP A 386 4.85 -20.70 16.42
#